data_AF-A0A838VDW6-F1
#
_entry.id   AF-A0A838VDW6-F1
#
_cell.length_a   1.000
_cell.length_b   1.000
_cell.length_c   1.000
_cell.angle_alpha   90.00
_cell.angle_beta   90.00
_cell.angle_gamma   90.00
#
_symmetry.space_group_name_H-M   'P 1'
#
loop_
_entity.id
_entity.type
_entity.pdbx_description
1 polymer ?
#
loop_
_entity_poly.entity_id
_entity_poly.type
_entity_poly.pdbx_seq_one_letter_code
_entity_poly.pdbx_strand_id
1 'polypeptide(L)'
;VETRLKREPVGVFHDALNNVKPGIEVRSRRVGGATYQVPVEVRPERAQALAIRWLIIAARARSEKTMASRLSGELMDASQNRGNAVKKREDTHRMAEANRAFSHYRW
;
A
#
# COMPACT_ATOMS: atom_id res chain seq x y z
N VAL A 1 -4.42 19.54 4.73
CA VAL A 1 -5.53 18.82 4.09
C VAL A 1 -6.80 19.66 4.06
N GLU A 2 -7.37 20.03 5.21
CA GLU A 2 -8.64 20.78 5.31
C GLU A 2 -8.67 22.06 4.47
N THR A 3 -7.67 22.92 4.64
CA THR A 3 -7.57 24.21 3.93
C THR A 3 -7.40 24.05 2.41
N ARG A 4 -6.88 22.91 1.95
CA ARG A 4 -6.57 22.65 0.53
C ARG A 4 -7.70 21.91 -0.20
N LEU A 5 -8.39 20.99 0.48
CA LEU A 5 -9.44 20.16 -0.12
C LEU A 5 -10.87 20.61 0.22
N LYS A 6 -11.06 21.47 1.23
CA LYS A 6 -12.39 21.83 1.77
C LYS A 6 -13.26 20.60 2.08
N ARG A 7 -12.62 19.48 2.40
CA ARG A 7 -13.23 18.20 2.79
C ARG A 7 -12.76 17.84 4.18
N GLU A 8 -13.58 17.06 4.87
CA GLU A 8 -13.25 16.52 6.19
C GLU A 8 -11.91 15.76 6.12
N PRO A 9 -10.89 16.15 6.90
CA PRO A 9 -9.56 15.52 6.87
C PRO A 9 -9.58 14.03 7.23
N VAL A 10 -10.48 13.63 8.14
CA VAL A 10 -10.65 12.25 8.58
C VAL A 10 -11.22 11.39 7.46
N GLY A 11 -12.23 11.87 6.74
CA GLY A 11 -12.74 11.20 5.54
C GLY A 11 -11.66 10.99 4.48
N VAL A 12 -10.87 12.02 4.17
CA VAL A 12 -9.76 11.92 3.20
C VAL A 12 -8.70 10.91 3.66
N PHE A 13 -8.42 10.84 4.96
CA PHE A 13 -7.49 9.87 5.53
C PHE A 13 -8.00 8.43 5.37
N HIS A 14 -9.28 8.17 5.63
CA HIS A 14 -9.87 6.85 5.42
C HIS A 14 -9.93 6.46 3.94
N ASP A 15 -10.27 7.39 3.05
CA ASP A 15 -10.24 7.17 1.59
C ASP A 15 -8.83 6.77 1.14
N ALA A 16 -7.81 7.55 1.55
CA ALA A 16 -6.41 7.27 1.23
C ALA A 16 -5.95 5.91 1.76
N LEU A 17 -6.29 5.58 3.01
CA LEU A 17 -5.95 4.28 3.60
C LEU A 17 -6.59 3.12 2.82
N ASN A 18 -7.86 3.24 2.45
CA ASN A 18 -8.56 2.20 1.71
C ASN A 18 -7.96 1.96 0.33
N ASN A 19 -7.53 3.02 -0.37
CA ASN A 19 -6.89 2.91 -1.69
C ASN A 19 -5.49 2.26 -1.62
N VAL A 20 -4.75 2.45 -0.52
CA VAL A 20 -3.39 1.90 -0.33
C VAL A 20 -3.41 0.49 0.28
N LYS A 21 -4.51 0.09 0.93
CA LYS A 21 -4.65 -1.20 1.63
C LYS A 21 -4.52 -2.40 0.67
N PRO A 22 -3.50 -3.27 0.84
CA PRO A 22 -3.37 -4.47 0.02
C PRO A 22 -4.24 -5.62 0.55
N GLY A 23 -5.02 -6.26 -0.33
CA GLY A 23 -5.71 -7.52 0.00
C GLY A 23 -4.85 -8.78 -0.16
N ILE A 24 -3.79 -8.70 -0.97
CA ILE A 24 -2.86 -9.80 -1.23
C ILE A 24 -1.43 -9.29 -1.10
N GLU A 25 -0.55 -10.13 -0.54
CA GLU A 25 0.89 -9.91 -0.49
C GLU A 25 1.60 -11.13 -1.07
N VAL A 26 2.89 -10.99 -1.37
CA VAL A 26 3.71 -12.08 -1.87
C VAL A 26 4.73 -12.43 -0.80
N ARG A 27 4.84 -13.71 -0.46
CA ARG A 27 5.80 -14.24 0.52
C ARG A 27 6.76 -15.21 -0.14
N SER A 28 8.04 -15.10 0.19
CA SER A 28 9.04 -16.08 -0.21
C SER A 28 8.84 -17.40 0.53
N ARG A 29 8.72 -18.51 -0.21
CA ARG A 29 8.60 -19.87 0.34
C ARG A 29 9.58 -20.79 -0.36
N ARG A 30 10.25 -21.67 0.38
CA ARG A 30 11.18 -22.65 -0.19
C ARG A 30 10.48 -24.00 -0.36
N VAL A 31 10.45 -24.53 -1.58
CA VAL A 31 9.82 -25.82 -1.91
C VAL A 31 10.74 -26.58 -2.86
N GLY A 32 11.03 -27.85 -2.55
CA GLY A 32 11.84 -28.71 -3.43
C GLY A 32 13.23 -28.16 -3.76
N GLY A 33 13.84 -27.35 -2.88
CA GLY A 33 15.15 -26.75 -3.07
C GLY A 33 15.16 -25.35 -3.69
N ALA A 34 14.09 -24.94 -4.39
CA ALA A 34 13.93 -23.60 -5.00
C ALA A 34 13.08 -22.66 -4.13
N THR A 35 13.27 -21.34 -4.30
CA THR A 35 12.50 -20.30 -3.60
C THR A 35 11.45 -19.71 -4.54
N TYR A 36 10.18 -19.84 -4.17
CA TYR A 36 9.03 -19.31 -4.90
C TYR A 36 8.45 -18.09 -4.21
N GLN A 37 7.90 -17.19 -5.02
CA GLN A 37 7.10 -16.07 -4.57
C GLN A 37 5.64 -16.52 -4.51
N VAL A 38 5.11 -16.72 -3.31
CA VAL A 38 3.77 -17.29 -3.10
C VAL A 38 2.79 -16.18 -2.72
N PRO A 39 1.72 -15.96 -3.52
CA PRO A 39 0.66 -15.03 -3.17
C PRO A 39 -0.14 -15.52 -1.96
N VAL A 40 -0.33 -14.65 -0.97
CA VAL A 40 -1.07 -14.95 0.27
C VAL A 40 -2.02 -13.80 0.59
N GLU A 41 -3.23 -14.14 1.00
CA GLU A 41 -4.23 -13.16 1.47
C GLU A 41 -3.76 -12.46 2.75
N VAL A 42 -3.95 -11.14 2.80
CA VAL A 42 -3.50 -10.32 3.91
C VAL A 42 -4.64 -10.16 4.92
N ARG A 43 -4.39 -10.52 6.18
CA ARG A 43 -5.34 -10.27 7.28
C ARG A 43 -5.64 -8.77 7.42
N PRO A 44 -6.87 -8.36 7.76
CA PRO A 44 -7.27 -6.95 7.81
C PRO A 44 -6.35 -6.05 8.65
N GLU A 45 -5.97 -6.49 9.86
CA GLU A 45 -5.06 -5.75 10.77
C GLU A 45 -3.69 -5.51 10.12
N ARG A 46 -3.16 -6.54 9.45
CA ARG A 46 -1.88 -6.44 8.72
C ARG A 46 -2.01 -5.55 7.50
N ALA A 47 -3.12 -5.62 6.77
CA ALA A 47 -3.36 -4.79 5.60
C ALA A 47 -3.39 -3.30 5.98
N GLN A 48 -4.04 -2.96 7.10
CA GLN A 48 -4.03 -1.61 7.64
C GLN A 48 -2.62 -1.15 8.06
N ALA A 49 -1.88 -2.01 8.78
CA ALA A 49 -0.51 -1.69 9.19
C ALA A 49 0.43 -1.49 7.98
N LEU A 50 0.29 -2.29 6.93
CA LEU A 50 1.03 -2.14 5.67
C LEU A 50 0.68 -0.83 4.97
N ALA A 51 -0.61 -0.49 4.89
CA ALA A 51 -1.08 0.76 4.27
C ALA A 51 -0.48 1.99 4.95
N ILE A 52 -0.56 2.05 6.29
CA ILE A 52 0.02 3.15 7.08
C ILE A 52 1.54 3.22 6.86
N ARG A 53 2.22 2.07 6.89
CA ARG A 53 3.67 2.01 6.66
C ARG A 53 4.07 2.54 5.28
N TRP A 54 3.35 2.13 4.23
CA TRP A 54 3.62 2.57 2.87
C TRP A 54 3.35 4.07 2.68
N LEU A 55 2.28 4.60 3.26
CA LEU A 55 2.00 6.04 3.26
C LEU A 55 3.13 6.85 3.91
N ILE A 56 3.63 6.40 5.07
CA ILE A 56 4.74 7.08 5.76
C ILE A 56 6.02 7.04 4.93
N ILE A 57 6.36 5.89 4.36
CA ILE A 57 7.56 5.74 3.51
C ILE A 57 7.45 6.63 2.26
N ALA A 58 6.30 6.58 1.58
CA ALA A 58 6.05 7.37 0.39
C ALA A 58 6.12 8.87 0.69
N ALA A 59 5.47 9.32 1.78
CA ALA A 59 5.53 10.71 2.23
C ALA A 59 6.96 11.14 2.54
N ARG A 60 7.76 10.33 3.25
CA ARG A 60 9.16 10.67 3.57
C ARG A 60 10.02 10.90 2.32
N ALA A 61 9.76 10.16 1.25
CA ALA A 61 10.48 10.25 -0.01
C ALA A 61 10.13 11.48 -0.87
N ARG A 62 9.09 12.24 -0.51
CA ARG A 62 8.70 13.45 -1.26
C ARG A 62 9.63 14.63 -1.00
N SER A 63 9.63 15.60 -1.92
CA SER A 63 10.55 16.75 -1.93
C SER A 63 10.08 17.97 -1.14
N GLU A 64 8.88 17.98 -0.56
CA GLU A 64 8.39 19.16 0.18
C GLU A 64 9.24 19.45 1.43
N LYS A 65 9.20 20.70 1.92
CA LYS A 65 10.06 21.16 3.03
C LYS A 65 9.75 20.49 4.38
N THR A 66 8.48 20.34 4.75
CA THR A 66 8.08 19.82 6.07
C THR A 66 7.38 18.49 5.95
N MET A 67 7.56 17.60 6.95
CA MET A 67 6.88 16.29 6.96
C MET A 67 5.36 16.44 6.95
N ALA A 68 4.81 17.48 7.58
CA ALA A 68 3.39 17.80 7.51
C ALA A 68 2.92 18.08 6.08
N SER A 69 3.73 18.83 5.29
CA SER A 69 3.42 19.10 3.88
C SER A 69 3.53 17.85 3.03
N ARG A 70 4.58 17.04 3.25
CA ARG A 70 4.77 15.75 2.56
C ARG A 70 3.62 14.79 2.81
N LEU A 71 3.25 14.60 4.07
CA LEU A 71 2.18 13.68 4.47
C LEU A 71 0.82 14.18 3.96
N SER A 72 0.55 15.48 4.06
CA SER A 72 -0.67 16.06 3.49
C SER A 72 -0.72 15.87 1.97
N GLY A 73 0.41 16.03 1.26
CA GLY A 73 0.49 15.79 -0.18
C GLY A 73 0.21 14.33 -0.54
N GLU A 74 0.89 13.40 0.13
CA GLU A 74 0.71 11.96 -0.14
C GLU A 74 -0.71 11.48 0.18
N LEU A 75 -1.33 11.95 1.28
CA LEU A 75 -2.71 11.59 1.62
C LEU A 75 -3.70 12.13 0.57
N MET A 76 -3.48 13.34 0.07
CA MET A 76 -4.31 13.93 -0.98
C MET A 76 -4.19 13.12 -2.27
N ASP A 77 -2.97 12.78 -2.69
CA ASP A 77 -2.73 11.98 -3.90
C ASP A 77 -3.33 10.58 -3.75
N ALA A 78 -3.10 9.93 -2.61
CA ALA A 78 -3.62 8.58 -2.32
C ALA A 78 -5.15 8.53 -2.29
N SER A 79 -5.82 9.57 -1.77
CA SER A 79 -7.29 9.66 -1.80
C SER A 79 -7.87 9.71 -3.22
N GLN A 80 -7.07 10.13 -4.20
CA GLN A 80 -7.42 10.20 -5.62
C GLN A 80 -6.88 9.00 -6.42
N ASN A 81 -6.50 7.90 -5.75
CA ASN A 81 -5.86 6.73 -6.37
C ASN A 81 -4.56 7.07 -7.12
N ARG A 82 -3.76 8.00 -6.59
CA ARG A 82 -2.48 8.42 -7.15
C ARG A 82 -1.39 8.38 -6.08
N GLY A 83 -0.15 8.62 -6.48
CA GLY A 83 0.99 8.70 -5.58
C GLY A 83 1.75 7.38 -5.43
N ASN A 84 2.87 7.46 -4.72
CA ASN A 84 3.82 6.36 -4.61
C ASN A 84 3.28 5.24 -3.71
N ALA A 85 2.47 5.58 -2.69
CA ALA A 85 1.84 4.60 -1.83
C ALA A 85 0.84 3.71 -2.60
N VAL A 86 0.02 4.30 -3.47
CA VAL A 86 -0.95 3.57 -4.31
C VAL A 86 -0.21 2.70 -5.33
N LYS A 87 0.81 3.26 -5.99
CA LYS A 87 1.67 2.50 -6.92
C LYS A 87 2.28 1.27 -6.24
N LYS A 88 2.71 1.38 -4.98
CA LYS A 88 3.25 0.24 -4.22
C LYS A 88 2.22 -0.88 -4.04
N ARG A 89 0.95 -0.52 -3.77
CA ARG A 89 -0.16 -1.49 -3.68
C ARG A 89 -0.42 -2.16 -5.02
N GLU A 90 -0.47 -1.39 -6.11
CA GLU A 90 -0.65 -1.91 -7.47
C GLU A 90 0.48 -2.85 -7.89
N ASP A 91 1.73 -2.47 -7.66
CA ASP A 91 2.89 -3.32 -7.98
C ASP A 91 2.86 -4.62 -7.16
N THR A 92 2.41 -4.57 -5.90
CA THR A 92 2.22 -5.76 -5.06
C THR A 92 1.14 -6.67 -5.63
N HIS A 93 0.03 -6.10 -6.12
CA HIS A 93 -1.07 -6.86 -6.71
C HIS A 93 -0.66 -7.48 -8.05
N ARG A 94 0.04 -6.72 -8.90
CA ARG A 94 0.59 -7.22 -10.18
C ARG A 94 1.59 -8.36 -9.95
N MET A 95 2.45 -8.24 -8.94
CA MET A 95 3.41 -9.29 -8.58
C MET A 95 2.70 -10.54 -8.05
N ALA A 96 1.63 -10.37 -7.27
CA ALA A 96 0.82 -11.49 -6.79
C ALA A 96 0.08 -12.19 -7.93
N GLU A 97 -0.46 -11.44 -8.89
CA GLU A 97 -1.13 -11.98 -10.07
C GLU A 97 -0.18 -12.75 -10.99
N ALA A 98 1.02 -12.20 -11.24
CA ALA A 98 2.06 -12.87 -12.02
C ALA A 98 2.50 -14.21 -11.41
N ASN A 99 2.39 -14.35 -10.09
CA ASN A 99 2.75 -15.56 -9.35
C ASN A 99 1.53 -16.40 -8.90
N ARG A 100 0.33 -16.14 -9.45
CA ARG A 100 -0.91 -16.82 -9.06
C ARG A 100 -0.82 -18.34 -9.15
N ALA A 101 -0.03 -18.86 -10.08
CA ALA A 101 0.23 -20.29 -10.24
C ALA A 101 0.78 -20.94 -8.95
N PHE A 102 1.57 -20.23 -8.14
CA PHE A 102 2.19 -20.77 -6.93
C PHE A 102 1.31 -20.66 -5.67
N SER A 103 0.08 -20.17 -5.79
CA SER A 103 -0.85 -19.99 -4.66
C SER A 103 -1.18 -21.28 -3.90
N HIS A 104 -1.00 -22.45 -4.50
CA HIS A 104 -1.16 -23.75 -3.85
C HIS A 104 -0.07 -24.06 -2.81
N TYR A 105 1.06 -23.35 -2.81
CA TYR A 105 2.13 -23.49 -1.81
C TYR A 105 1.92 -22.64 -0.53
N ARG A 106 0.71 -22.14 -0.30
CA ARG A 106 0.37 -21.21 0.79
C ARG A 106 0.20 -21.84 2.19
N TRP A 107 0.45 -23.13 2.34
CA TRP A 107 0.32 -23.88 3.59
C TRP A 107 1.58 -23.81 4.46
#